data_AF-A0A501QFE2-F1
#
_entry.id   AF-A0A501QFE2-F1
#
_cell.length_a   1.000
_cell.length_b   1.000
_cell.length_c   1.000
_cell.angle_alpha   90.00
_cell.angle_beta   90.00
_cell.angle_gamma   90.00
#
_symmetry.space_group_name_H-M   'P 1'
#
loop_
_entity.id
_entity.type
_entity.pdbx_description
1 polymer ?
#
loop_
_entity_poly.entity_id
_entity_poly.type
_entity_poly.pdbx_seq_one_letter_code
_entity_poly.pdbx_strand_id
1 'polypeptide(L)'
;MSDSQNLFSGKRKYLFGLALLSFISVIFASFSMADSNDFDISKREILLRRIGHEILLQSGDSISRVLPVKKIAENEYQIRFEKEFSFQPDSLVNITQRLLAKDPLASDHVVTILNCGDSSVAYGYAISKNKKEDNVPCIGRIQPKACYVINIKFKPTGINTVKSGYLLAGLPFLALVGFLFFKSVTPRKQKTLPDSQDTNLFTLGSVLFDAKNRKLIINENTIDLTATETRVLLIFALSPNETIERSRLQKEIWEDEGVIVGRSLDMFISKLRKKLELDSNINIVVIRGKGYKLEISS
;
A
#
# COMPACT_ATOMS: atom_id res chain seq x y z
N MET A 1 51.78 -25.65 1.81
CA MET A 1 51.79 -25.08 3.17
C MET A 1 50.59 -24.15 3.28
N SER A 2 49.78 -24.42 4.30
CA SER A 2 48.43 -23.99 4.70
C SER A 2 47.72 -22.78 4.07
N ASP A 3 46.50 -23.07 3.61
CA ASP A 3 45.22 -22.75 4.27
C ASP A 3 44.86 -21.27 4.54
N SER A 4 44.02 -20.66 3.68
CA SER A 4 43.25 -19.45 4.02
C SER A 4 41.98 -19.26 3.18
N GLN A 5 41.12 -20.29 3.03
CA GLN A 5 39.85 -20.13 2.31
C GLN A 5 38.65 -20.72 3.06
N ASN A 6 38.34 -20.22 4.26
CA ASN A 6 37.04 -20.50 4.89
C ASN A 6 36.45 -19.38 5.78
N LEU A 7 37.01 -18.16 5.75
CA LEU A 7 36.56 -17.07 6.64
C LEU A 7 35.39 -16.21 6.10
N PHE A 8 35.00 -16.39 4.84
CA PHE A 8 33.98 -15.54 4.18
C PHE A 8 32.57 -16.15 4.10
N SER A 9 32.43 -17.47 4.33
CA SER A 9 31.13 -18.17 4.25
C SER A 9 30.23 -17.90 5.46
N GLY A 10 30.81 -17.81 6.67
CA GLY A 10 30.08 -17.50 7.90
C GLY A 10 29.48 -16.10 7.90
N LYS A 11 30.26 -15.09 7.49
CA LYS A 11 29.84 -13.67 7.48
C LYS A 11 28.63 -13.41 6.59
N ARG A 12 28.48 -14.15 5.48
CA ARG A 12 27.34 -14.01 4.56
C ARG A 12 26.01 -14.50 5.17
N LYS A 13 26.03 -15.56 5.98
CA LYS A 13 24.84 -16.07 6.70
C LYS A 13 24.38 -15.09 7.79
N TYR A 14 25.30 -14.49 8.53
CA TYR A 14 24.98 -13.44 9.51
C TYR A 14 24.37 -12.20 8.86
N LEU A 15 24.83 -11.84 7.66
CA LEU A 15 24.38 -10.65 6.95
C LEU A 15 22.95 -10.80 6.38
N PHE A 16 22.59 -12.00 5.90
CA PHE A 16 21.21 -12.34 5.55
C PHE A 16 20.29 -12.36 6.78
N GLY A 17 20.76 -12.89 7.91
CA GLY A 17 20.02 -12.85 9.17
C GLY A 17 19.74 -11.43 9.65
N LEU A 18 20.72 -10.53 9.51
CA LEU A 18 20.61 -9.12 9.91
C LEU A 18 19.66 -8.33 9.00
N ALA A 19 19.65 -8.63 7.69
CA ALA A 19 18.70 -8.06 6.74
C ALA A 19 17.25 -8.53 7.01
N LEU A 20 17.06 -9.81 7.32
CA LEU A 20 15.74 -10.37 7.68
C LEU A 20 15.21 -9.74 8.98
N LEU A 21 16.07 -9.59 10.00
CA LEU A 21 15.73 -8.91 11.27
C LEU A 21 15.37 -7.44 11.06
N SER A 22 16.06 -6.74 10.16
CA SER A 22 15.73 -5.36 9.79
C SER A 22 14.37 -5.26 9.09
N PHE A 23 14.06 -6.19 8.19
CA PHE A 23 12.75 -6.24 7.51
C PHE A 23 11.60 -6.52 8.48
N ILE A 24 11.80 -7.47 9.41
CA ILE A 24 10.84 -7.78 10.47
C ILE A 24 10.62 -6.56 11.38
N SER A 25 11.68 -5.81 11.71
CA SER A 25 11.59 -4.58 12.51
C SER A 25 10.79 -3.48 11.81
N VAL A 26 10.94 -3.30 10.49
CA VAL A 26 10.17 -2.32 9.70
C VAL A 26 8.68 -2.70 9.62
N ILE A 27 8.38 -4.00 9.46
CA ILE A 27 7.00 -4.51 9.49
C ILE A 27 6.39 -4.29 10.89
N PHE A 28 7.11 -4.61 11.96
CA PHE A 28 6.65 -4.38 13.34
C PHE A 28 6.38 -2.89 13.62
N ALA A 29 7.29 -2.00 13.20
CA ALA A 29 7.11 -0.55 13.35
C ALA A 29 5.87 -0.03 12.60
N SER A 30 5.54 -0.64 11.46
CA SER A 30 4.34 -0.28 10.68
C SER A 30 3.06 -0.73 11.39
N PHE A 31 3.04 -1.91 11.99
CA PHE A 31 1.91 -2.40 12.78
C PHE A 31 1.70 -1.60 14.07
N SER A 32 2.77 -1.24 14.80
CA SER A 32 2.65 -0.43 16.02
C SER A 32 2.13 0.98 15.77
N MET A 33 2.30 1.52 14.56
CA MET A 33 1.82 2.86 14.20
C MET A 33 0.34 2.91 13.79
N ALA A 34 -0.26 1.78 13.40
CA ALA A 34 -1.69 1.73 13.09
C ALA A 34 -2.53 1.71 14.38
N ASP A 35 -2.06 1.00 15.41
CA ASP A 35 -2.76 0.82 16.69
C ASP A 35 -2.85 2.13 17.50
N SER A 36 -1.83 2.99 17.43
CA SER A 36 -1.86 4.28 18.14
C SER A 36 -2.93 5.23 17.61
N ASN A 37 -3.17 5.20 16.30
CA ASN A 37 -4.09 6.13 15.66
C ASN A 37 -5.56 5.85 16.05
N ASP A 38 -5.97 4.59 16.15
CA ASP A 38 -7.35 4.23 16.52
C ASP A 38 -7.68 4.60 17.97
N PHE A 39 -6.73 4.36 18.89
CA PHE A 39 -6.86 4.76 20.29
C PHE A 39 -6.98 6.28 20.45
N ASP A 40 -6.15 7.05 19.76
CA ASP A 40 -6.18 8.51 19.83
C ASP A 40 -7.48 9.10 19.24
N ILE A 41 -8.01 8.49 18.17
CA ILE A 41 -9.32 8.85 17.61
C ILE A 41 -10.43 8.61 18.63
N SER A 42 -10.46 7.44 19.26
CA SER A 42 -11.46 7.08 20.28
C SER A 42 -11.40 8.03 21.48
N LYS A 43 -10.19 8.35 21.95
CA LYS A 43 -9.97 9.30 23.04
C LYS A 43 -10.48 10.71 22.69
N ARG A 44 -10.29 11.14 21.45
CA ARG A 44 -10.79 12.44 20.96
C ARG A 44 -12.32 12.50 20.95
N GLU A 45 -13.00 11.44 20.51
CA GLU A 45 -14.46 11.41 20.53
C GLU A 45 -15.04 11.54 21.95
N ILE A 46 -14.40 10.91 22.93
CA ILE A 46 -14.78 11.05 24.36
C ILE A 46 -14.59 12.49 24.84
N LEU A 47 -13.49 13.14 24.45
CA LEU A 47 -13.21 14.53 24.80
C LEU A 47 -14.25 15.50 24.19
N LEU A 48 -14.61 15.28 22.93
CA LEU A 48 -15.64 16.06 22.23
C LEU A 48 -17.02 15.86 22.88
N ARG A 49 -17.37 14.64 23.28
CA ARG A 49 -18.59 14.39 24.07
C ARG A 49 -18.58 15.14 25.40
N ARG A 50 -17.43 15.20 26.08
CA ARG A 50 -17.27 15.95 27.33
C ARG A 50 -17.47 17.46 27.13
N ILE A 51 -17.00 18.03 26.02
CA ILE A 51 -17.29 19.44 25.66
C ILE A 51 -18.80 19.66 25.57
N GLY A 52 -19.51 18.82 24.82
CA GLY A 52 -20.97 18.92 24.71
C GLY A 52 -21.67 18.81 26.07
N HIS A 53 -21.21 17.90 26.93
CA HIS A 53 -21.78 17.72 28.27
C HIS A 53 -21.63 18.98 29.14
N GLU A 54 -20.44 19.58 29.17
CA GLU A 54 -20.18 20.77 29.99
C GLU A 54 -20.94 21.99 29.48
N ILE A 55 -21.16 22.09 28.16
CA ILE A 55 -22.01 23.13 27.56
C ILE A 55 -23.46 22.98 28.02
N LEU A 56 -24.00 21.77 28.00
CA LEU A 56 -25.36 21.51 28.50
C LEU A 56 -25.46 21.89 29.99
N LEU A 57 -24.51 21.47 30.81
CA LEU A 57 -24.48 21.83 32.24
C LEU A 57 -24.44 23.35 32.44
N GLN A 58 -23.63 24.07 31.66
CA GLN A 58 -23.57 25.54 31.73
C GLN A 58 -24.89 26.20 31.32
N SER A 59 -25.65 25.58 30.42
CA SER A 59 -27.00 26.02 30.05
C SER A 59 -28.08 25.67 31.08
N GLY A 60 -27.72 24.99 32.17
CA GLY A 60 -28.66 24.50 33.19
C GLY A 60 -29.34 23.17 32.83
N ASP A 61 -28.85 22.46 31.81
CA ASP A 61 -29.37 21.18 31.36
C ASP A 61 -28.48 20.02 31.82
N SER A 62 -28.94 19.29 32.84
CA SER A 62 -28.26 18.12 33.38
C SER A 62 -28.84 16.79 32.89
N ILE A 63 -29.86 16.83 32.03
CA ILE A 63 -30.67 15.65 31.67
C ILE A 63 -30.48 15.28 30.20
N SER A 64 -30.41 16.27 29.31
CA SER A 64 -30.32 16.02 27.88
C SER A 64 -29.03 15.31 27.50
N ARG A 65 -29.14 14.41 26.52
CA ARG A 65 -27.99 13.64 26.05
C ARG A 65 -27.21 14.39 24.99
N VAL A 66 -25.89 14.22 25.04
CA VAL A 66 -25.01 14.44 23.89
C VAL A 66 -25.09 13.21 23.00
N LEU A 67 -25.57 13.38 21.77
CA LEU A 67 -25.69 12.29 20.80
C LEU A 67 -24.31 11.81 20.34
N PRO A 68 -24.21 10.64 19.67
CA PRO A 68 -22.93 10.15 19.17
C PRO A 68 -22.22 11.18 18.29
N VAL A 69 -20.96 11.46 18.63
CA VAL A 69 -20.08 12.35 17.85
C VAL A 69 -19.85 11.69 16.49
N LYS A 70 -20.00 12.47 15.43
CA LYS A 70 -19.78 11.99 14.06
C LYS A 70 -18.56 12.67 13.47
N LYS A 71 -17.67 11.88 12.88
CA LYS A 71 -16.59 12.39 12.05
C LYS A 71 -17.15 12.69 10.66
N ILE A 72 -17.16 13.97 10.26
CA ILE A 72 -17.71 14.42 8.97
C ILE A 72 -16.62 14.68 7.93
N ALA A 73 -15.38 14.90 8.37
CA ALA A 73 -14.19 14.93 7.51
C ALA A 73 -12.95 14.45 8.28
N GLU A 74 -11.78 14.37 7.62
CA GLU A 74 -10.53 13.82 8.20
C GLU A 74 -10.15 14.42 9.56
N ASN A 75 -10.39 15.72 9.75
CA ASN A 75 -10.11 16.46 10.99
C ASN A 75 -11.31 17.28 11.47
N GLU A 76 -12.53 16.88 11.07
CA GLU A 76 -13.74 17.64 11.40
C GLU A 76 -14.79 16.72 12.03
N TYR A 77 -15.27 17.14 13.19
CA TYR A 77 -16.16 16.38 14.04
C TYR A 77 -17.41 17.19 14.36
N GLN A 78 -18.53 16.49 14.47
CA GLN A 78 -19.84 17.07 14.75
C GLN A 78 -20.39 16.52 16.07
N ILE A 79 -20.77 17.43 16.95
CA ILE A 79 -21.44 17.17 18.22
C ILE A 79 -22.91 17.59 18.06
N ARG A 80 -23.82 16.67 18.38
CA ARG A 80 -25.26 16.90 18.32
C ARG A 80 -25.88 16.68 19.69
N PHE A 81 -27.02 17.32 19.91
CA PHE A 81 -27.74 17.29 21.18
C PHE A 81 -29.14 16.73 20.97
N GLU A 82 -29.68 16.11 22.01
CA GLU A 82 -31.05 15.59 22.00
C GLU A 82 -32.11 16.71 22.03
N LYS A 83 -31.82 17.80 22.74
CA LYS A 83 -32.74 18.94 22.89
C LYS A 83 -32.06 20.26 22.54
N GLU A 84 -32.90 21.25 22.29
CA GLU A 84 -32.51 22.65 22.12
C GLU A 84 -31.89 23.21 23.39
N PHE A 85 -30.87 24.04 23.24
CA PHE A 85 -30.13 24.63 24.35
C PHE A 85 -29.73 26.07 24.04
N SER A 86 -29.51 26.87 25.08
CA SER A 86 -28.89 28.20 24.99
C SER A 86 -27.41 28.08 25.38
N PHE A 87 -26.55 28.95 24.88
CA PHE A 87 -25.15 28.95 25.27
C PHE A 87 -24.57 30.35 25.38
N GLN A 88 -23.51 30.49 26.15
CA GLN A 88 -22.68 31.69 26.20
C GLN A 88 -21.39 31.47 25.42
N PRO A 89 -21.02 32.35 24.46
CA PRO A 89 -19.75 32.30 23.75
C PRO A 89 -18.54 32.17 24.68
N ASP A 90 -18.52 32.90 25.80
CA ASP A 90 -17.40 32.91 26.74
C ASP A 90 -17.21 31.55 27.42
N SER A 91 -18.32 30.95 27.87
CA SER A 91 -18.31 29.62 28.46
C SER A 91 -17.90 28.56 27.44
N LEU A 92 -18.43 28.64 26.22
CA LEU A 92 -18.07 27.74 25.14
C LEU A 92 -16.56 27.77 24.85
N VAL A 93 -15.99 28.96 24.69
CA VAL A 93 -14.56 29.14 24.41
C VAL A 93 -13.70 28.65 25.56
N ASN A 94 -14.07 28.97 26.81
CA ASN A 94 -13.34 28.51 27.99
C ASN A 94 -13.39 26.98 28.13
N ILE A 95 -14.56 26.36 27.94
CA ILE A 95 -14.74 24.90 28.01
C ILE A 95 -13.89 24.20 26.95
N THR A 96 -13.96 24.66 25.69
CA THR A 96 -13.20 24.04 24.60
C THR A 96 -11.71 24.22 24.79
N GLN A 97 -11.21 25.43 25.09
CA GLN A 97 -9.79 25.67 25.33
C GLN A 97 -9.26 24.83 26.49
N ARG A 98 -9.96 24.80 27.63
CA ARG A 98 -9.55 24.01 28.80
C ARG A 98 -9.49 22.51 28.51
N LEU A 99 -10.47 21.99 27.77
CA LEU A 99 -10.55 20.54 27.49
C LEU A 99 -9.59 20.13 26.37
N LEU A 100 -9.48 20.94 25.31
CA LEU A 100 -8.62 20.68 24.16
C LEU A 100 -7.14 20.98 24.42
N ALA A 101 -6.80 21.81 25.43
CA ALA A 101 -5.40 22.05 25.83
C ALA A 101 -4.64 20.77 26.21
N LYS A 102 -5.37 19.69 26.55
CA LYS A 102 -4.80 18.38 26.88
C LYS A 102 -4.47 17.53 25.65
N ASP A 103 -4.93 17.91 24.45
CA ASP A 103 -4.63 17.21 23.19
C ASP A 103 -3.57 18.01 22.41
N PRO A 104 -2.33 17.49 22.25
CA PRO A 104 -1.25 18.13 21.51
C PRO A 104 -1.59 18.48 20.06
N LEU A 105 -2.55 17.77 19.47
CA LEU A 105 -2.99 17.91 18.09
C LEU A 105 -4.20 18.86 17.95
N ALA A 106 -4.77 19.32 19.07
CA ALA A 106 -5.95 20.18 19.09
C ALA A 106 -5.61 21.68 19.27
N SER A 107 -4.35 22.04 19.18
CA SER A 107 -3.85 23.38 19.48
C SER A 107 -4.34 24.48 18.54
N ASP A 108 -4.60 24.12 17.28
CA ASP A 108 -5.16 25.01 16.27
C ASP A 108 -6.50 24.40 15.85
N HIS A 109 -7.60 25.09 16.16
CA HIS A 109 -8.93 24.58 15.88
C HIS A 109 -9.94 25.70 15.62
N VAL A 110 -10.97 25.36 14.84
CA VAL A 110 -12.11 26.22 14.55
C VAL A 110 -13.35 25.54 15.10
N VAL A 111 -14.14 26.29 15.87
CA VAL A 111 -15.44 25.84 16.36
C VAL A 111 -16.53 26.62 15.65
N THR A 112 -17.46 25.91 15.05
CA THR A 112 -18.61 26.47 14.34
C THR A 112 -19.90 25.91 14.92
N ILE A 113 -20.84 26.78 15.23
CA ILE A 113 -22.17 26.44 15.69
C ILE A 113 -23.14 26.70 14.54
N LEU A 114 -23.88 25.67 14.17
CA LEU A 114 -24.81 25.66 13.06
C LEU A 114 -26.24 25.54 13.57
N ASN A 115 -27.17 26.22 12.93
CA ASN A 115 -28.60 25.99 13.11
C ASN A 115 -28.98 24.62 12.51
N CYS A 116 -29.80 23.84 13.20
CA CYS A 116 -30.17 22.50 12.71
C CYS A 116 -30.97 22.50 11.39
N GLY A 117 -31.76 23.54 11.13
CA GLY A 117 -32.71 23.56 10.00
C GLY A 117 -32.05 23.84 8.65
N ASP A 118 -31.21 24.86 8.58
CA ASP A 118 -30.60 25.36 7.34
C ASP A 118 -29.08 25.22 7.32
N SER A 119 -28.47 24.70 8.39
CA SER A 119 -27.02 24.63 8.57
C SER A 119 -26.32 25.98 8.44
N SER A 120 -27.03 27.09 8.67
CA SER A 120 -26.42 28.42 8.71
C SER A 120 -25.59 28.60 9.97
N VAL A 121 -24.52 29.38 9.88
CA VAL A 121 -23.61 29.63 11.00
C VAL A 121 -24.28 30.57 12.00
N ALA A 122 -24.63 30.06 13.17
CA ALA A 122 -25.15 30.84 14.29
C ALA A 122 -24.02 31.54 15.05
N TYR A 123 -22.87 30.87 15.21
CA TYR A 123 -21.70 31.41 15.90
C TYR A 123 -20.43 30.67 15.47
N GLY A 124 -19.27 31.30 15.56
CA GLY A 124 -18.00 30.62 15.32
C GLY A 124 -16.80 31.42 15.81
N TYR A 125 -15.72 30.71 16.10
CA TYR A 125 -14.43 31.29 16.48
C TYR A 125 -13.29 30.35 16.09
N ALA A 126 -12.09 30.91 16.01
CA ALA A 126 -10.87 30.18 15.74
C ALA A 126 -9.87 30.43 16.86
N ILE A 127 -9.21 29.36 17.31
CA ILE A 127 -8.11 29.39 18.27
C ILE A 127 -6.84 28.90 17.56
N SER A 128 -5.76 29.63 17.73
CA SER A 128 -4.43 29.34 17.19
C SER A 128 -3.41 29.30 18.32
N LYS A 129 -2.35 28.49 18.20
CA LYS A 129 -1.19 28.57 19.12
C LYS A 129 -0.66 30.00 19.21
N ASN A 130 -0.76 30.75 18.12
CA ASN A 130 -0.40 32.15 18.07
C ASN A 130 -1.60 33.00 18.53
N LYS A 131 -1.67 33.31 19.84
CA LYS A 131 -2.75 34.09 20.49
C LYS A 131 -3.14 35.41 19.78
N LYS A 132 -2.30 35.91 18.87
CA LYS A 132 -2.59 37.10 18.04
C LYS A 132 -3.66 36.86 16.97
N GLU A 133 -3.98 35.61 16.65
CA GLU A 133 -4.97 35.23 15.64
C GLU A 133 -6.32 34.79 16.23
N ASP A 134 -6.45 34.80 17.57
CA ASP A 134 -7.69 34.39 18.24
C ASP A 134 -8.78 35.43 17.96
N ASN A 135 -9.78 35.04 17.16
CA ASN A 135 -10.94 35.86 16.86
C ASN A 135 -12.17 35.26 17.56
N VAL A 136 -12.52 35.82 18.73
CA VAL A 136 -13.67 35.41 19.53
C VAL A 136 -14.71 36.53 19.53
N PRO A 137 -15.71 36.49 18.63
CA PRO A 137 -16.75 37.51 18.57
C PRO A 137 -17.80 37.34 19.68
N CYS A 138 -18.61 38.38 19.91
CA CYS A 138 -19.84 38.31 20.72
C CYS A 138 -19.68 37.95 22.22
N ILE A 139 -18.52 38.24 22.81
CA ILE A 139 -18.25 38.09 24.25
C ILE A 139 -19.34 38.79 25.09
N GLY A 140 -19.78 38.14 26.17
CA GLY A 140 -20.78 38.64 27.11
C GLY A 140 -22.24 38.50 26.67
N ARG A 141 -22.52 37.91 25.49
CA ARG A 141 -23.90 37.71 25.00
C ARG A 141 -24.41 36.30 25.29
N ILE A 142 -25.71 36.16 25.53
CA ILE A 142 -26.37 34.85 25.64
C ILE A 142 -27.05 34.56 24.32
N GLN A 143 -26.78 33.40 23.73
CA GLN A 143 -27.48 32.95 22.54
C GLN A 143 -28.84 32.33 22.93
N PRO A 144 -29.91 32.59 22.18
CA PRO A 144 -31.25 32.11 22.51
C PRO A 144 -31.31 30.59 22.46
N LYS A 145 -32.26 30.00 23.19
CA LYS A 145 -32.51 28.56 23.15
C LYS A 145 -33.04 28.16 21.78
N ALA A 146 -32.28 27.34 21.06
CA ALA A 146 -32.66 26.82 19.76
C ALA A 146 -31.94 25.49 19.47
N CYS A 147 -32.25 24.87 18.34
CA CYS A 147 -31.56 23.67 17.88
C CYS A 147 -30.22 24.04 17.24
N TYR A 148 -29.13 23.70 17.94
CA TYR A 148 -27.77 23.91 17.46
C TYR A 148 -26.99 22.61 17.31
N VAL A 149 -26.04 22.64 16.38
CA VAL A 149 -25.03 21.60 16.16
C VAL A 149 -23.65 22.24 16.24
N ILE A 150 -22.69 21.57 16.87
CA ILE A 150 -21.32 22.08 17.01
C ILE A 150 -20.40 21.28 16.11
N ASN A 151 -19.76 21.94 15.15
CA ASN A 151 -18.66 21.39 14.38
C ASN A 151 -17.33 21.89 14.95
N ILE A 152 -16.38 20.99 15.15
CA ILE A 152 -15.01 21.30 15.57
C ILE A 152 -14.05 20.76 14.51
N LYS A 153 -13.31 21.67 13.89
CA LYS A 153 -12.31 21.38 12.87
C LYS A 153 -10.91 21.62 13.40
N PHE A 154 -10.08 20.60 13.36
CA PHE A 154 -8.68 20.69 13.76
C PHE A 154 -7.81 20.98 12.56
N LYS A 155 -6.81 21.83 12.73
CA LYS A 155 -5.79 22.04 11.70
C LYS A 155 -4.97 20.76 11.57
N PRO A 156 -4.74 20.25 10.35
CA PRO A 156 -3.86 19.11 10.17
C PRO A 156 -2.46 19.53 10.63
N THR A 157 -1.97 18.95 11.72
CA THR A 157 -0.55 19.03 12.06
C THR A 157 0.18 18.27 10.97
N GLY A 158 0.95 18.98 10.14
CA GLY A 158 1.73 18.39 9.07
C GLY A 158 2.75 17.40 9.61
N ILE A 159 2.34 16.16 9.82
CA ILE A 159 3.22 15.00 10.05
C ILE A 159 2.95 13.91 9.00
N ASN A 160 2.34 14.28 7.87
CA ASN A 160 2.22 13.39 6.71
C ASN A 160 3.37 13.57 5.70
N THR A 161 4.38 14.40 5.99
CA THR A 161 5.57 14.58 5.12
C THR A 161 6.87 14.04 5.71
N VAL A 162 6.95 13.74 7.02
CA VAL A 162 8.19 13.17 7.62
C VAL A 162 8.08 11.65 7.87
N LYS A 163 6.88 11.07 7.96
CA LYS A 163 6.70 9.60 7.94
C LYS A 163 7.10 8.95 6.60
N SER A 164 7.04 9.72 5.50
CA SER A 164 7.53 9.31 4.18
C SER A 164 9.06 9.47 4.04
N GLY A 165 9.69 10.33 4.85
CA GLY A 165 11.15 10.56 4.80
C GLY A 165 11.96 9.33 5.23
N TYR A 166 11.48 8.53 6.19
CA TYR A 166 12.15 7.27 6.58
C TYR A 166 12.00 6.18 5.51
N LEU A 167 10.89 6.16 4.77
CA LEU A 167 10.73 5.26 3.61
C LEU A 167 11.60 5.71 2.43
N LEU A 168 11.70 7.01 2.18
CA LEU A 168 12.53 7.58 1.12
C LEU A 168 14.03 7.61 1.44
N ALA A 169 14.44 7.54 2.71
CA ALA A 169 15.84 7.41 3.11
C ALA A 169 16.29 5.95 3.25
N GLY A 170 15.36 5.03 3.55
CA GLY A 170 15.63 3.59 3.58
C GLY A 170 15.79 2.97 2.18
N LEU A 171 15.02 3.43 1.20
CA LEU A 171 15.10 2.99 -0.20
C LEU A 171 16.49 3.17 -0.84
N PRO A 172 17.17 4.33 -0.75
CA PRO A 172 18.51 4.49 -1.28
C PRO A 172 19.56 3.71 -0.48
N PHE A 173 19.38 3.50 0.83
CA PHE A 173 20.32 2.68 1.62
C PHE A 173 20.17 1.19 1.30
N LEU A 174 18.94 0.67 1.15
CA LEU A 174 18.67 -0.69 0.67
C LEU A 174 19.09 -0.89 -0.79
N ALA A 175 18.92 0.13 -1.64
CA ALA A 175 19.40 0.10 -3.02
C ALA A 175 20.92 0.18 -3.11
N LEU A 176 21.60 0.94 -2.25
CA LEU A 176 23.07 1.02 -2.18
C LEU A 176 23.67 -0.28 -1.63
N VAL A 177 23.09 -0.83 -0.56
CA VAL A 177 23.44 -2.14 -0.02
C VAL A 177 23.17 -3.22 -1.08
N GLY A 178 21.99 -3.21 -1.70
CA GLY A 178 21.65 -4.06 -2.83
C GLY A 178 22.65 -3.94 -3.99
N PHE A 179 23.01 -2.73 -4.40
CA PHE A 179 23.98 -2.47 -5.48
C PHE A 179 25.38 -2.97 -5.13
N LEU A 180 25.84 -2.80 -3.89
CA LEU A 180 27.13 -3.32 -3.43
C LEU A 180 27.13 -4.87 -3.34
N PHE A 181 26.00 -5.49 -2.98
CA PHE A 181 25.85 -6.96 -2.98
C PHE A 181 25.63 -7.55 -4.38
N PHE A 182 24.95 -6.84 -5.29
CA PHE A 182 24.75 -7.26 -6.69
C PHE A 182 26.00 -7.05 -7.55
N LYS A 183 26.87 -6.08 -7.25
CA LYS A 183 28.15 -5.92 -7.95
C LYS A 183 29.16 -7.04 -7.63
N SER A 184 28.95 -7.80 -6.55
CA SER A 184 29.86 -8.87 -6.12
C SER A 184 29.43 -10.28 -6.54
N VAL A 185 28.31 -10.43 -7.25
CA VAL A 185 28.02 -11.66 -8.00
C VAL A 185 28.35 -11.37 -9.46
N THR A 186 29.63 -11.27 -9.75
CA THR A 186 30.10 -11.52 -11.11
C THR A 186 29.65 -12.94 -11.47
N PRO A 187 28.92 -13.13 -12.58
CA PRO A 187 28.76 -14.47 -13.12
C PRO A 187 30.17 -15.01 -13.35
N ARG A 188 30.42 -16.16 -12.73
CA ARG A 188 31.66 -16.93 -12.87
C ARG A 188 31.95 -17.02 -14.37
N LYS A 189 32.93 -16.24 -14.86
CA LYS A 189 33.44 -16.34 -16.23
C LYS A 189 33.88 -17.79 -16.44
N GLN A 190 33.02 -18.59 -17.06
CA GLN A 190 33.47 -19.80 -17.72
C GLN A 190 34.33 -19.34 -18.90
N LYS A 191 35.55 -19.85 -18.89
CA LYS A 191 36.61 -19.54 -19.82
C LYS A 191 36.33 -20.28 -21.12
N THR A 192 35.88 -19.59 -22.17
CA THR A 192 36.10 -20.02 -23.57
C THR A 192 36.06 -18.81 -24.51
N LEU A 193 37.05 -18.73 -25.40
CA LEU A 193 37.27 -17.70 -26.43
C LEU A 193 36.34 -17.93 -27.67
N PRO A 194 36.40 -17.11 -28.73
CA PRO A 194 35.62 -15.89 -28.96
C PRO A 194 34.62 -16.00 -30.15
N ASP A 195 33.69 -15.05 -30.20
CA ASP A 195 32.97 -14.55 -31.39
C ASP A 195 31.94 -15.46 -32.09
N SER A 196 30.64 -15.20 -31.84
CA SER A 196 29.60 -15.02 -32.88
C SER A 196 28.18 -14.90 -32.29
N GLN A 197 27.58 -13.73 -32.50
CA GLN A 197 26.15 -13.42 -32.72
C GLN A 197 25.05 -14.09 -31.88
N ASP A 198 24.37 -13.25 -31.09
CA ASP A 198 22.90 -13.19 -30.91
C ASP A 198 22.11 -14.34 -31.56
N THR A 199 21.60 -15.30 -30.78
CA THR A 199 20.46 -16.09 -31.25
C THR A 199 19.63 -16.63 -30.10
N ASN A 200 18.46 -16.02 -29.89
CA ASN A 200 17.38 -16.59 -29.08
C ASN A 200 16.68 -17.74 -29.84
N LEU A 201 17.47 -18.71 -30.32
CA LEU A 201 17.00 -19.91 -30.99
C LEU A 201 17.08 -21.09 -30.02
N PHE A 202 15.99 -21.83 -29.90
CA PHE A 202 15.89 -23.01 -29.04
C PHE A 202 15.52 -24.22 -29.88
N THR A 203 16.29 -25.30 -29.75
CA THR A 203 15.93 -26.58 -30.35
C THR A 203 15.07 -27.36 -29.35
N LEU A 204 13.81 -27.58 -29.70
CA LEU A 204 12.86 -28.39 -28.94
C LEU A 204 12.58 -29.62 -29.79
N GLY A 205 13.11 -30.79 -29.45
CA GLY A 205 12.95 -31.99 -30.31
C GLY A 205 13.46 -31.73 -31.74
N SER A 206 12.57 -31.91 -32.74
CA SER A 206 12.83 -31.58 -34.15
C SER A 206 12.39 -30.16 -34.56
N VAL A 207 11.86 -29.38 -33.61
CA VAL A 207 11.33 -28.03 -33.82
C VAL A 207 12.38 -26.99 -33.43
N LEU A 208 12.61 -26.03 -34.32
CA LEU A 208 13.45 -24.86 -34.02
C LEU A 208 12.56 -23.68 -33.67
N PHE A 209 12.67 -23.21 -32.44
CA PHE A 209 11.93 -22.07 -31.91
C PHE A 209 12.78 -20.81 -31.94
N ASP A 210 12.37 -19.83 -32.74
CA ASP A 210 12.96 -18.50 -32.78
C ASP A 210 12.13 -17.53 -31.94
N ALA A 211 12.62 -17.25 -30.73
CA ALA A 211 11.93 -16.36 -29.81
C ALA A 211 12.00 -14.89 -30.23
N LYS A 212 13.03 -14.50 -31.01
CA LYS A 212 13.20 -13.11 -31.49
C LYS A 212 12.21 -12.80 -32.61
N ASN A 213 12.09 -13.72 -33.58
CA ASN A 213 11.20 -13.55 -34.72
C ASN A 213 9.79 -14.12 -34.48
N ARG A 214 9.53 -14.74 -33.32
CA ARG A 214 8.26 -15.35 -32.92
C ARG A 214 7.80 -16.44 -33.89
N LYS A 215 8.70 -17.37 -34.21
CA LYS A 215 8.49 -18.41 -35.22
C LYS A 215 8.86 -19.80 -34.72
N LEU A 216 8.10 -20.81 -35.14
CA LEU A 216 8.48 -22.22 -35.04
C LEU A 216 8.78 -22.74 -36.44
N ILE A 217 9.91 -23.44 -36.58
CA ILE A 217 10.36 -24.00 -37.85
C ILE A 217 10.42 -25.52 -37.68
N ILE A 218 9.63 -26.25 -38.49
CA ILE A 218 9.52 -27.71 -38.46
C ILE A 218 9.48 -28.21 -39.90
N ASN A 219 10.45 -29.04 -40.32
CA ASN A 219 10.49 -29.65 -41.66
C ASN A 219 10.16 -28.65 -42.79
N GLU A 220 10.87 -27.51 -42.80
CA GLU A 220 10.71 -26.39 -43.76
C GLU A 220 9.42 -25.55 -43.64
N ASN A 221 8.47 -25.93 -42.77
CA ASN A 221 7.29 -25.13 -42.48
C ASN A 221 7.57 -24.13 -41.34
N THR A 222 7.17 -22.87 -41.56
CA THR A 222 7.28 -21.81 -40.56
C THR A 222 5.90 -21.46 -40.01
N ILE A 223 5.76 -21.47 -38.69
CA ILE A 223 4.51 -21.16 -37.98
C ILE A 223 4.72 -19.92 -37.12
N ASP A 224 3.91 -18.90 -37.33
CA ASP A 224 3.98 -17.68 -36.54
C ASP A 224 3.33 -17.86 -35.15
N LEU A 225 3.97 -17.28 -34.15
CA LEU A 225 3.51 -17.21 -32.77
C LEU A 225 3.07 -15.78 -32.44
N THR A 226 2.01 -15.68 -31.64
CA THR A 226 1.66 -14.41 -31.01
C THR A 226 2.68 -14.05 -29.93
N ALA A 227 2.72 -12.79 -29.49
CA ALA A 227 3.63 -12.34 -28.42
C ALA A 227 3.45 -13.18 -27.14
N THR A 228 2.20 -13.42 -26.74
CA THR A 228 1.87 -14.22 -25.55
C THR A 228 2.27 -15.70 -25.72
N GLU A 229 2.01 -16.30 -26.89
CA GLU A 229 2.42 -17.68 -27.17
C GLU A 229 3.95 -17.85 -27.14
N THR A 230 4.68 -16.90 -27.73
CA THR A 230 6.15 -16.87 -27.72
C THR A 230 6.69 -16.84 -26.30
N ARG A 231 6.09 -15.98 -25.46
CA ARG A 231 6.49 -15.82 -24.06
C ARG A 231 6.27 -17.09 -23.25
N VAL A 232 5.09 -17.70 -23.39
CA VAL A 232 4.77 -18.97 -22.72
C VAL A 232 5.72 -20.07 -23.18
N LEU A 233 5.97 -20.19 -24.48
CA LEU A 233 6.86 -21.21 -25.01
C LEU A 233 8.32 -20.96 -24.61
N LEU A 234 8.77 -19.71 -24.51
CA LEU A 234 10.10 -19.35 -24.03
C LEU A 234 10.32 -19.81 -22.59
N ILE A 235 9.33 -19.64 -21.72
CA ILE A 235 9.41 -20.13 -20.33
C ILE A 235 9.59 -21.65 -20.29
N PHE A 236 8.88 -22.38 -21.15
CA PHE A 236 9.07 -23.83 -21.27
C PHE A 236 10.40 -24.22 -21.93
N ALA A 237 10.87 -23.46 -22.92
CA ALA A 237 12.12 -23.74 -23.65
C ALA A 237 13.36 -23.49 -22.79
N LEU A 238 13.29 -22.56 -21.82
CA LEU A 238 14.35 -22.30 -20.84
C LEU A 238 14.42 -23.37 -19.74
N SER A 239 13.32 -24.08 -19.50
CA SER A 239 13.19 -25.13 -18.48
C SER A 239 12.54 -26.40 -19.08
N PRO A 240 13.16 -27.03 -20.10
CA PRO A 240 12.59 -28.21 -20.74
C PRO A 240 12.54 -29.36 -19.74
N ASN A 241 11.50 -30.19 -19.82
CA ASN A 241 11.27 -31.32 -18.92
C ASN A 241 11.11 -30.95 -17.42
N GLU A 242 10.92 -29.68 -17.08
CA GLU A 242 10.60 -29.24 -15.71
C GLU A 242 9.12 -28.90 -15.55
N THR A 243 8.58 -29.14 -14.36
CA THR A 243 7.19 -28.73 -14.03
C THR A 243 7.17 -27.26 -13.65
N ILE A 244 6.42 -26.48 -14.41
CA ILE A 244 6.24 -25.04 -14.18
C ILE A 244 4.87 -24.82 -13.54
N GLU A 245 4.87 -24.13 -12.40
CA GLU A 245 3.65 -23.86 -11.64
C GLU A 245 2.69 -22.96 -12.42
N ARG A 246 1.38 -23.22 -12.26
CA ARG A 246 0.34 -22.42 -12.92
C ARG A 246 0.38 -20.96 -12.49
N SER A 247 0.61 -20.70 -11.20
CA SER A 247 0.78 -19.36 -10.61
C SER A 247 1.96 -18.62 -11.24
N ARG A 248 3.10 -19.28 -11.42
CA ARG A 248 4.30 -18.71 -12.06
C ARG A 248 4.05 -18.34 -13.52
N LEU A 249 3.44 -19.24 -14.29
CA LEU A 249 3.06 -18.95 -15.68
C LEU A 249 2.10 -17.76 -15.74
N GLN A 250 1.11 -17.69 -14.84
CA GLN A 250 0.20 -16.55 -14.81
C GLN A 250 0.92 -15.24 -14.47
N LYS A 251 1.74 -15.27 -13.42
CA LYS A 251 2.52 -14.11 -13.02
C LYS A 251 3.38 -13.57 -14.17
N GLU A 252 4.17 -14.45 -14.77
CA GLU A 252 5.11 -14.08 -15.83
C GLU A 252 4.42 -13.68 -17.13
N ILE A 253 3.17 -14.07 -17.40
CA ILE A 253 2.45 -13.66 -18.62
C ILE A 253 1.76 -12.30 -18.44
N TRP A 254 1.17 -12.03 -17.27
CA TRP A 254 0.25 -10.90 -17.09
C TRP A 254 0.82 -9.72 -16.29
N GLU A 255 1.84 -9.89 -15.43
CA GLU A 255 2.34 -8.77 -14.60
C GLU A 255 3.12 -7.71 -15.41
N ASP A 256 3.71 -8.07 -16.55
CA ASP A 256 4.55 -7.14 -17.33
C ASP A 256 3.77 -6.28 -18.34
N GLU A 257 2.51 -6.60 -18.64
CA GLU A 257 1.72 -5.84 -19.63
C GLU A 257 0.64 -4.94 -19.00
N GLY A 258 0.41 -5.01 -17.69
CA GLY A 258 -0.59 -4.18 -17.02
C GLY A 258 -2.04 -4.37 -17.51
N VAL A 259 -2.29 -5.35 -18.37
CA VAL A 259 -3.61 -5.64 -18.92
C VAL A 259 -4.21 -6.84 -18.20
N ILE A 260 -5.23 -6.59 -17.38
CA ILE A 260 -6.13 -7.63 -16.86
C ILE A 260 -7.02 -8.09 -18.02
N VAL A 261 -6.51 -8.95 -18.90
CA VAL A 261 -7.33 -9.61 -19.93
C VAL A 261 -7.79 -10.95 -19.39
N GLY A 262 -9.11 -11.12 -19.27
CA GLY A 262 -9.79 -12.36 -18.84
C GLY A 262 -9.69 -13.54 -19.81
N ARG A 263 -8.57 -13.75 -20.51
CA ARG A 263 -8.31 -14.94 -21.33
C ARG A 263 -7.54 -15.97 -20.50
N SER A 264 -8.08 -17.18 -20.40
CA SER A 264 -7.47 -18.24 -19.59
C SER A 264 -6.11 -18.70 -20.15
N LEU A 265 -5.12 -18.91 -19.26
CA LEU A 265 -3.86 -19.61 -19.55
C LEU A 265 -4.09 -20.93 -20.32
N ASP A 266 -5.17 -21.64 -20.00
CA ASP A 266 -5.53 -22.90 -20.65
C ASP A 266 -5.76 -22.74 -22.16
N MET A 267 -6.28 -21.59 -22.60
CA MET A 267 -6.48 -21.30 -24.02
C MET A 267 -5.13 -21.19 -24.74
N PHE A 268 -4.14 -20.52 -24.13
CA PHE A 268 -2.81 -20.38 -24.72
C PHE A 268 -2.05 -21.71 -24.73
N ILE A 269 -2.15 -22.50 -23.67
CA ILE A 269 -1.60 -23.86 -23.62
C ILE A 269 -2.25 -24.74 -24.71
N SER A 270 -3.57 -24.64 -24.90
CA SER A 270 -4.27 -25.38 -25.96
C SER A 270 -3.83 -24.97 -27.37
N LYS A 271 -3.62 -23.66 -27.62
CA LYS A 271 -3.11 -23.18 -28.91
C LYS A 271 -1.67 -23.62 -29.16
N LEU A 272 -0.81 -23.57 -28.15
CA LEU A 272 0.57 -24.05 -28.26
C LEU A 272 0.63 -25.54 -28.54
N ARG A 273 -0.18 -26.36 -27.87
CA ARG A 273 -0.28 -27.80 -28.16
C ARG A 273 -0.59 -28.04 -29.63
N LYS A 274 -1.63 -27.40 -30.18
CA LYS A 274 -1.98 -27.54 -31.61
C LYS A 274 -0.85 -27.17 -32.57
N LYS A 275 -0.02 -26.18 -32.20
CA LYS A 275 1.13 -25.76 -33.02
C LYS A 275 2.33 -26.69 -32.88
N LEU A 276 2.47 -27.36 -31.74
CA LEU A 276 3.55 -28.31 -31.44
C LEU A 276 3.19 -29.77 -31.78
N GLU A 277 1.90 -30.08 -31.98
CA GLU A 277 1.38 -31.41 -32.37
C GLU A 277 2.01 -31.97 -33.66
N LEU A 278 2.67 -31.13 -34.46
CA LEU A 278 3.40 -31.52 -35.67
C LEU A 278 4.68 -32.32 -35.38
N ASP A 279 5.20 -32.29 -34.15
CA ASP A 279 6.29 -33.14 -33.70
C ASP A 279 5.78 -34.07 -32.58
N SER A 280 5.77 -35.37 -32.84
CA SER A 280 5.34 -36.39 -31.87
C SER A 280 6.21 -36.46 -30.62
N ASN A 281 7.41 -35.88 -30.65
CA ASN A 281 8.37 -35.92 -29.56
C ASN A 281 8.21 -34.76 -28.55
N ILE A 282 7.31 -33.82 -28.82
CA ILE A 282 7.10 -32.63 -27.99
C ILE A 282 5.65 -32.60 -27.52
N ASN A 283 5.44 -32.53 -26.21
CA ASN A 283 4.10 -32.38 -25.68
C ASN A 283 4.10 -31.52 -24.42
N ILE A 284 3.09 -30.66 -24.28
CA ILE A 284 2.85 -29.93 -23.04
C ILE A 284 1.87 -30.74 -22.20
N VAL A 285 2.32 -31.40 -21.13
CA VAL A 285 1.47 -32.22 -20.26
C VAL A 285 0.98 -31.43 -19.05
N VAL A 286 -0.21 -31.79 -18.54
CA VAL A 286 -0.76 -31.21 -17.29
C VAL A 286 -0.32 -32.06 -16.11
N ILE A 287 0.34 -31.45 -15.13
CA ILE A 287 0.67 -32.06 -13.85
C ILE A 287 -0.38 -31.62 -12.83
N ARG A 288 -1.32 -32.52 -12.50
CA ARG A 288 -2.46 -32.25 -11.62
C ARG A 288 -2.00 -31.61 -10.30
N GLY A 289 -2.64 -30.49 -9.94
CA GLY A 289 -2.34 -29.76 -8.70
C GLY A 289 -1.04 -28.96 -8.69
N LYS A 290 -0.23 -28.98 -9.75
CA LYS A 290 1.04 -28.24 -9.84
C LYS A 290 1.07 -27.26 -11.00
N GLY A 291 0.83 -27.73 -12.22
CA GLY A 291 0.92 -26.87 -13.40
C GLY A 291 1.13 -27.65 -14.69
N TYR A 292 2.10 -27.22 -15.50
CA TYR A 292 2.37 -27.79 -16.83
C TYR A 292 3.85 -28.13 -16.97
N LYS A 293 4.16 -29.07 -17.86
CA LYS A 293 5.52 -29.47 -18.19
C LYS A 293 5.61 -29.62 -19.70
N LEU A 294 6.65 -29.06 -20.32
CA LEU A 294 7.01 -29.36 -21.69
C LEU A 294 7.88 -30.60 -21.67
N GLU A 295 7.36 -31.72 -22.16
CA GLU A 295 8.10 -32.96 -22.33
C GLU A 295 8.71 -32.99 -23.72
N ILE A 296 10.01 -33.21 -23.77
CA ILE A 296 10.79 -33.36 -25.00
C ILE A 296 11.47 -34.72 -24.89
N SER A 297 11.06 -35.65 -25.75
CA SER A 297 11.70 -36.96 -25.90
C SER A 297 12.76 -36.86 -26.99
N SER A 298 14.01 -37.23 -26.70
CA SER A 298 15.06 -37.32 -27.74
C SER A 298 15.08 -38.69 -28.40
#